data_AF-A0AAP5M6G6-F1
#
_entry.id   AF-A0AAP5M6G6-F1
#
_cell.length_a   1.000
_cell.length_b   1.000
_cell.length_c   1.000
_cell.angle_alpha   90.00
_cell.angle_beta   90.00
_cell.angle_gamma   90.00
#
_symmetry.space_group_name_H-M   'P 1'
#
loop_
_entity.id
_entity.type
_entity.pdbx_description
1 polymer ?
#
loop_
_entity_poly.entity_id
_entity_poly.type
_entity_poly.pdbx_seq_one_letter_code
_entity_poly.pdbx_strand_id
1 'polypeptide(L)'
;MPIKVSVNRNIITINDGSSFLVTASDGSIDDTQAQGFFIRDTRVISYYEISINRHKLVLLASSNINHHCALYQFTNPQLPTVSGDIPSDCLLITIQRDIAGGMHEDIEITNYHSEPVEFQLMLAIRSDFADIFDMKKNKIVTRGNTETSWQNNTLTTKYHSGSFLRGIVTKLFDSSSQASYANGRLMFNVIIPPSKIWRTCVNFTVLADGDEIKPQQTCTVSHNTEAGKVRDEFINNATKLSSSNTEITRQEN
;
A
#
# COMPACT_ATOMS: atom_id res chain seq x y z
N MET A 1 -5.27 -35.17 -6.25
CA MET A 1 -4.26 -34.32 -6.94
C MET A 1 -3.64 -33.42 -5.89
N PRO A 2 -2.31 -33.38 -5.71
CA PRO A 2 -1.70 -32.48 -4.74
C PRO A 2 -1.87 -31.04 -5.24
N ILE A 3 -2.37 -30.17 -4.37
CA ILE A 3 -2.46 -28.73 -4.62
C ILE A 3 -1.04 -28.19 -4.69
N LYS A 4 -0.63 -27.74 -5.88
CA LYS A 4 0.67 -27.11 -6.08
C LYS A 4 0.60 -25.70 -5.51
N VAL A 5 1.02 -25.52 -4.26
CA VAL A 5 1.17 -24.19 -3.66
C VAL A 5 2.34 -23.51 -4.36
N SER A 6 2.06 -22.69 -5.36
CA SER A 6 3.06 -21.83 -5.98
C SER A 6 3.25 -20.59 -5.12
N VAL A 7 4.33 -20.54 -4.35
CA VAL A 7 4.77 -19.30 -3.70
C VAL A 7 5.34 -18.42 -4.81
N ASN A 8 4.57 -17.43 -5.28
CA ASN A 8 5.07 -16.44 -6.22
C ASN A 8 6.01 -15.51 -5.45
N ARG A 9 7.33 -15.66 -5.67
CA ARG A 9 8.38 -14.92 -4.94
C ARG A 9 8.38 -13.41 -5.20
N ASN A 10 7.55 -12.92 -6.12
CA ASN A 10 7.55 -11.52 -6.56
C ASN A 10 6.29 -10.75 -6.13
N ILE A 11 5.50 -11.28 -5.18
CA ILE A 11 4.32 -10.59 -4.64
C ILE A 11 4.39 -10.48 -3.12
N ILE A 12 3.86 -9.38 -2.59
CA ILE A 12 3.60 -9.22 -1.16
C ILE A 12 2.09 -9.26 -0.94
N THR A 13 1.67 -10.07 0.03
CA THR A 13 0.25 -10.23 0.40
C THR A 13 0.08 -10.01 1.89
N ILE A 14 -0.76 -9.06 2.28
CA ILE A 14 -1.22 -8.86 3.65
C ILE A 14 -2.74 -9.00 3.69
N ASN A 15 -3.30 -9.49 4.79
CA ASN A 15 -4.75 -9.61 5.02
C ASN A 15 -5.13 -9.33 6.48
N ASP A 16 -6.32 -8.79 6.68
CA ASP A 16 -6.99 -8.69 7.98
C ASP A 16 -8.51 -8.82 7.76
N GLY A 17 -9.11 -9.89 8.32
CA GLY A 17 -10.54 -10.19 8.16
C GLY A 17 -10.97 -10.26 6.69
N SER A 18 -11.84 -9.33 6.28
CA SER A 18 -12.38 -9.25 4.91
C SER A 18 -11.59 -8.33 3.96
N SER A 19 -10.48 -7.77 4.44
CA SER A 19 -9.61 -6.86 3.71
C SER A 19 -8.30 -7.57 3.37
N PHE A 20 -7.83 -7.43 2.13
CA PHE A 20 -6.53 -7.95 1.73
C PHE A 20 -5.89 -7.08 0.65
N LEU A 21 -4.56 -7.02 0.67
CA LEU A 21 -3.75 -6.27 -0.27
C LEU A 21 -2.78 -7.24 -0.95
N VAL A 22 -2.78 -7.23 -2.28
CA VAL A 22 -1.83 -7.97 -3.12
C VAL A 22 -1.07 -6.97 -3.98
N THR A 23 0.25 -6.98 -3.89
CA THR A 23 1.15 -6.05 -4.59
C THR A 23 2.30 -6.81 -5.23
N ALA A 24 3.01 -6.17 -6.17
CA ALA A 24 4.34 -6.61 -6.56
C ALA A 24 5.33 -6.49 -5.38
N SER A 25 6.53 -7.05 -5.51
CA SER A 25 7.58 -6.96 -4.48
C SER A 25 7.96 -5.52 -4.14
N ASP A 26 7.84 -4.60 -5.09
CA ASP A 26 8.09 -3.16 -4.90
C ASP A 26 6.87 -2.39 -4.36
N GLY A 27 5.82 -3.08 -3.91
CA GLY A 27 4.60 -2.46 -3.40
C GLY A 27 3.73 -1.80 -4.48
N SER A 28 4.11 -1.85 -5.75
CA SER A 28 3.25 -1.38 -6.84
C SER A 28 2.04 -2.30 -7.05
N ILE A 29 0.98 -1.74 -7.61
CA ILE A 29 -0.21 -2.48 -8.04
C ILE A 29 -0.39 -2.23 -9.53
N ASP A 30 -0.39 -3.31 -10.31
CA ASP A 30 -0.64 -3.36 -11.74
C ASP A 30 -2.07 -3.87 -12.00
N ASP A 31 -2.87 -3.09 -12.73
CA ASP A 31 -4.28 -3.39 -13.01
C ASP A 31 -4.47 -4.58 -13.97
N THR A 32 -3.42 -4.95 -14.70
CA THR A 32 -3.36 -6.12 -15.59
C THR A 32 -3.06 -7.42 -14.85
N GLN A 33 -2.61 -7.33 -13.60
CA GLN A 33 -2.32 -8.47 -12.74
C GLN A 33 -3.44 -8.68 -11.70
N ALA A 34 -3.40 -9.84 -11.04
CA ALA A 34 -4.26 -10.14 -9.90
C ALA A 34 -3.83 -9.40 -8.61
N GLN A 35 -3.45 -8.13 -8.75
CA GLN A 35 -3.03 -7.23 -7.69
C GLN A 35 -4.15 -6.24 -7.37
N GLY A 36 -4.11 -5.69 -6.16
CA GLY A 36 -5.08 -4.69 -5.72
C GLY A 36 -5.24 -4.64 -4.21
N PHE A 37 -5.89 -3.58 -3.75
CA PHE A 37 -6.49 -3.55 -2.42
C PHE A 37 -7.96 -3.96 -2.55
N PHE A 38 -8.37 -4.94 -1.76
CA PHE A 38 -9.69 -5.55 -1.82
C PHE A 38 -10.37 -5.49 -0.46
N ILE A 39 -11.66 -5.18 -0.48
CA ILE A 39 -12.55 -5.26 0.68
C ILE A 39 -13.89 -5.83 0.21
N ARG A 40 -14.42 -6.82 0.95
CA ARG A 40 -15.72 -7.45 0.64
C ARG A 40 -15.81 -7.84 -0.85
N ASP A 41 -14.81 -8.60 -1.31
CA ASP A 41 -14.66 -9.12 -2.68
C ASP A 41 -14.57 -8.07 -3.80
N THR A 42 -14.46 -6.77 -3.48
CA THR A 42 -14.34 -5.68 -4.45
C THR A 42 -12.92 -5.09 -4.47
N ARG A 43 -12.32 -4.95 -5.65
CA ARG A 43 -11.03 -4.27 -5.86
C ARG A 43 -11.20 -2.75 -5.79
N VAL A 44 -10.86 -2.16 -4.66
CA VAL A 44 -11.01 -0.71 -4.40
C VAL A 44 -9.79 0.11 -4.83
N ILE A 45 -8.61 -0.50 -4.93
CA ILE A 45 -7.43 0.07 -5.59
C ILE A 45 -6.97 -0.94 -6.63
N SER A 46 -7.01 -0.54 -7.90
CA SER A 46 -6.59 -1.37 -9.03
C SER A 46 -5.21 -1.01 -9.56
N TYR A 47 -4.72 0.19 -9.27
CA TYR A 47 -3.38 0.63 -9.63
C TYR A 47 -2.81 1.55 -8.55
N TYR A 48 -1.54 1.33 -8.21
CA TYR A 48 -0.78 2.12 -7.26
C TYR A 48 0.68 2.20 -7.73
N GLU A 49 1.20 3.42 -7.82
CA GLU A 49 2.62 3.66 -8.09
C GLU A 49 3.11 4.86 -7.28
N ILE A 50 4.29 4.72 -6.67
CA ILE A 50 5.06 5.80 -6.05
C ILE A 50 6.30 6.11 -6.90
N SER A 51 6.57 7.39 -7.14
CA SER A 51 7.71 7.83 -7.94
C SER A 51 8.24 9.19 -7.47
N ILE A 52 9.50 9.47 -7.78
CA ILE A 52 10.12 10.79 -7.57
C ILE A 52 10.48 11.37 -8.93
N ASN A 53 10.04 12.60 -9.23
CA ASN A 53 10.23 13.24 -10.53
C ASN A 53 9.88 12.31 -11.71
N ARG A 54 8.82 11.49 -11.57
CA ARG A 54 8.37 10.47 -12.55
C ARG A 54 9.35 9.31 -12.79
N HIS A 55 10.42 9.21 -12.01
CA HIS A 55 11.33 8.08 -12.02
C HIS A 55 10.89 7.06 -10.98
N LYS A 56 10.96 5.78 -11.34
CA LYS A 56 10.73 4.68 -10.40
C LYS A 56 11.82 4.67 -9.34
N LEU A 57 11.43 4.32 -8.12
CA LEU A 57 12.36 4.09 -7.03
C LEU A 57 13.13 2.78 -7.24
N VAL A 58 14.31 2.68 -6.62
CA VAL A 58 15.13 1.46 -6.62
C VAL A 58 14.84 0.69 -5.35
N LEU A 59 14.24 -0.50 -5.46
CA LEU A 59 13.90 -1.34 -4.32
C LEU A 59 15.17 -1.87 -3.63
N LEU A 60 15.28 -1.65 -2.32
CA LEU A 60 16.33 -2.20 -1.48
C LEU A 60 15.86 -3.48 -0.77
N ALA A 61 14.66 -3.42 -0.17
CA ALA A 61 14.08 -4.53 0.57
C ALA A 61 12.56 -4.42 0.65
N SER A 62 11.88 -5.55 0.76
CA SER A 62 10.44 -5.63 1.02
C SER A 62 10.13 -6.85 1.87
N SER A 63 9.23 -6.73 2.84
CA SER A 63 8.78 -7.87 3.63
C SER A 63 7.41 -7.66 4.24
N ASN A 64 6.74 -8.77 4.57
CA ASN A 64 5.67 -8.79 5.54
C ASN A 64 6.29 -8.63 6.95
N ILE A 65 5.91 -7.59 7.67
CA ILE A 65 6.24 -7.49 9.11
C ILE A 65 5.37 -8.50 9.88
N ASN A 66 4.09 -8.56 9.53
CA ASN A 66 3.15 -9.54 10.04
C ASN A 66 2.06 -9.83 8.97
N HIS A 67 0.95 -10.47 9.36
CA HIS A 67 -0.09 -10.84 8.41
C HIS A 67 -0.86 -9.65 7.82
N HIS A 68 -0.94 -8.52 8.52
CA HIS A 68 -1.68 -7.32 8.15
C HIS A 68 -0.79 -6.10 7.84
N CYS A 69 0.53 -6.22 8.00
CA CYS A 69 1.48 -5.13 7.84
C CYS A 69 2.69 -5.53 6.96
N ALA A 70 3.06 -4.65 6.04
CA ALA A 70 4.19 -4.81 5.12
C ALA A 70 5.10 -3.57 5.12
N LEU A 71 6.39 -3.80 4.92
CA LEU A 71 7.43 -2.77 4.84
C LEU A 71 8.11 -2.84 3.48
N TYR A 72 8.38 -1.67 2.91
CA TYR A 72 9.12 -1.50 1.66
C TYR A 72 10.18 -0.41 1.89
N GLN A 73 11.41 -0.69 1.47
CA GLN A 73 12.53 0.23 1.55
C GLN A 73 13.12 0.44 0.16
N PHE A 74 13.32 1.69 -0.20
CA PHE A 74 13.85 2.07 -1.50
C PHE A 74 14.95 3.12 -1.36
N THR A 75 15.65 3.31 -2.46
CA THR A 75 16.46 4.50 -2.71
C THR A 75 16.10 5.16 -4.04
N ASN A 76 16.68 6.33 -4.30
CA ASN A 76 16.46 7.10 -5.51
C ASN A 76 17.48 6.74 -6.61
N PRO A 77 17.07 6.75 -7.89
CA PRO A 77 18.04 6.81 -8.99
C PRO A 77 18.71 8.20 -9.02
N GLN A 78 19.64 8.42 -9.96
CA GLN A 78 20.08 9.79 -10.27
C GLN A 78 18.88 10.58 -10.82
N LEU A 79 18.60 11.74 -10.24
CA LEU A 79 17.44 12.55 -10.58
C LEU A 79 17.89 13.92 -11.10
N PRO A 80 17.58 14.27 -12.35
CA PRO A 80 17.79 15.63 -12.82
C PRO A 80 16.80 16.58 -12.15
N THR A 81 17.28 17.72 -11.65
CA THR A 81 16.44 18.78 -11.08
C THR A 81 16.84 20.14 -11.63
N VAL A 82 15.99 21.15 -11.42
CA VAL A 82 16.28 22.54 -11.81
C VAL A 82 17.48 23.13 -11.08
N SER A 83 17.81 22.60 -9.90
CA SER A 83 18.90 23.06 -9.03
C SER A 83 20.19 22.23 -9.19
N GLY A 84 20.22 21.29 -10.14
CA GLY A 84 21.30 20.33 -10.34
C GLY A 84 20.85 18.89 -10.11
N ASP A 85 21.69 17.92 -10.48
CA ASP A 85 21.37 16.51 -10.32
C ASP A 85 21.44 16.08 -8.85
N ILE A 86 20.42 15.37 -8.38
CA ILE A 86 20.50 14.59 -7.14
C ILE A 86 21.20 13.26 -7.48
N PRO A 87 22.32 12.91 -6.84
CA PRO A 87 22.99 11.62 -7.06
C PRO A 87 22.10 10.43 -6.73
N SER A 88 22.39 9.26 -7.32
CA SER A 88 21.71 8.03 -6.90
C SER A 88 22.07 7.66 -5.45
N ASP A 89 21.23 6.83 -4.85
CA ASP A 89 21.52 6.14 -3.59
C ASP A 89 21.67 7.06 -2.36
N CYS A 90 21.16 8.30 -2.44
CA CYS A 90 21.32 9.31 -1.39
C CYS A 90 20.06 9.54 -0.54
N LEU A 91 18.92 8.97 -0.93
CA LEU A 91 17.67 9.01 -0.18
C LEU A 91 17.32 7.61 0.31
N LEU A 92 16.82 7.51 1.55
CA LEU A 92 16.14 6.31 2.02
C LEU A 92 14.64 6.60 2.07
N ILE A 93 13.87 5.84 1.30
CA ILE A 93 12.40 5.91 1.30
C ILE A 93 11.90 4.66 2.00
N THR A 94 11.19 4.85 3.11
CA THR A 94 10.52 3.77 3.84
C THR A 94 9.01 3.93 3.69
N ILE A 95 8.35 2.87 3.25
CA ILE A 95 6.89 2.81 3.15
C ILE A 95 6.42 1.64 4.01
N GLN A 96 5.55 1.93 4.96
CA GLN A 96 4.87 0.90 5.73
C GLN A 96 3.39 0.93 5.36
N ARG A 97 2.83 -0.24 5.08
CA ARG A 97 1.39 -0.40 4.87
C ARG A 97 0.80 -1.30 5.91
N ASP A 98 -0.30 -0.86 6.48
CA ASP A 98 -1.10 -1.61 7.43
C ASP A 98 -2.54 -1.70 6.92
N ILE A 99 -3.17 -2.86 7.08
CA ILE A 99 -4.59 -3.04 6.77
C ILE A 99 -5.36 -3.57 7.98
N ALA A 100 -6.43 -2.86 8.32
CA ALA A 100 -7.38 -3.27 9.33
C ALA A 100 -8.69 -2.54 9.05
N GLY A 101 -9.64 -3.24 8.43
CA GLY A 101 -10.72 -2.57 7.71
C GLY A 101 -10.14 -1.82 6.51
N GLY A 102 -9.89 -0.51 6.64
CA GLY A 102 -9.21 0.30 5.62
C GLY A 102 -7.70 0.04 5.53
N MET A 103 -7.00 0.83 4.73
CA MET A 103 -5.54 0.79 4.63
C MET A 103 -4.92 2.08 5.18
N HIS A 104 -3.84 1.95 5.94
CA HIS A 104 -2.99 3.04 6.39
C HIS A 104 -1.60 2.89 5.76
N GLU A 105 -1.02 3.99 5.30
CA GLU A 105 0.31 4.01 4.72
C GLU A 105 1.14 5.14 5.34
N ASP A 106 2.29 4.79 5.90
CA ASP A 106 3.31 5.73 6.38
C ASP A 106 4.41 5.83 5.32
N ILE A 107 4.72 7.05 4.87
CA ILE A 107 5.81 7.32 3.93
C ILE A 107 6.81 8.23 4.62
N GLU A 108 8.04 7.76 4.74
CA GLU A 108 9.18 8.50 5.28
C GLU A 108 10.31 8.58 4.26
N ILE A 109 10.90 9.75 4.08
CA ILE A 109 12.05 9.98 3.20
C ILE A 109 13.15 10.68 3.98
N THR A 110 14.31 10.04 4.09
CA THR A 110 15.50 10.59 4.75
C THR A 110 16.53 11.03 3.71
N ASN A 111 17.08 12.23 3.86
CA ASN A 111 18.18 12.72 3.03
C ASN A 111 19.54 12.40 3.65
N TYR A 112 20.32 11.52 3.01
CA TYR A 112 21.71 11.21 3.37
C TYR A 112 22.74 11.94 2.50
N HIS A 113 22.30 12.77 1.56
CA HIS A 113 23.19 13.65 0.80
C HIS A 113 23.72 14.79 1.67
N SER A 114 24.90 15.33 1.34
CA SER A 114 25.49 16.46 2.07
C SER A 114 24.82 17.80 1.79
N GLU A 115 24.02 17.89 0.72
CA GLU A 115 23.29 19.09 0.32
C GLU A 115 21.77 18.91 0.44
N PRO A 116 20.99 20.00 0.59
CA PRO A 116 19.53 19.95 0.50
C PRO A 116 19.07 19.35 -0.83
N VAL A 117 18.04 18.50 -0.77
CA VAL A 117 17.41 17.93 -1.97
C VAL A 117 16.03 18.51 -2.18
N GLU A 118 15.67 18.76 -3.43
CA GLU A 118 14.35 19.22 -3.84
C GLU A 118 13.83 18.34 -4.99
N PHE A 119 12.65 17.76 -4.81
CA PHE A 119 12.03 16.92 -5.81
C PHE A 119 10.51 16.84 -5.63
N GLN A 120 9.84 16.25 -6.60
CA GLN A 120 8.41 16.00 -6.57
C GLN A 120 8.12 14.53 -6.32
N LEU A 121 7.52 14.22 -5.16
CA LEU A 121 6.97 12.90 -4.88
C LEU A 121 5.59 12.79 -5.52
N MET A 122 5.31 11.66 -6.20
CA MET A 122 4.05 11.43 -6.88
C MET A 122 3.46 10.07 -6.49
N LEU A 123 2.18 10.06 -6.11
CA LEU A 123 1.38 8.85 -5.90
C LEU A 123 0.30 8.78 -6.98
N ALA A 124 0.34 7.74 -7.81
CA ALA A 124 -0.72 7.42 -8.76
C ALA A 124 -1.64 6.38 -8.14
N ILE A 125 -2.92 6.72 -7.96
CA ILE A 125 -3.92 5.83 -7.35
C ILE A 125 -5.11 5.75 -8.30
N ARG A 126 -5.53 4.53 -8.67
CA ARG A 126 -6.72 4.29 -9.48
C ARG A 126 -7.57 3.18 -8.90
N SER A 127 -8.84 3.21 -9.25
CA SER A 127 -9.86 2.26 -8.79
C SER A 127 -10.71 1.82 -9.98
N ASP A 128 -11.07 0.55 -10.02
CA ASP A 128 -12.00 -0.02 -11.00
C ASP A 128 -13.26 -0.62 -10.35
N PHE A 129 -13.23 -0.88 -9.04
CA PHE A 129 -14.32 -1.48 -8.27
C PHE A 129 -14.78 -2.83 -8.85
N ALA A 130 -13.85 -3.56 -9.45
CA ALA A 130 -14.10 -4.87 -10.03
C ALA A 130 -14.33 -5.92 -8.94
N ASP A 131 -15.25 -6.84 -9.20
CA ASP A 131 -15.43 -8.04 -8.37
C ASP A 131 -14.24 -9.00 -8.56
N ILE A 132 -13.78 -9.62 -7.47
CA ILE A 132 -12.62 -10.54 -7.48
C ILE A 132 -12.81 -11.72 -8.43
N PHE A 133 -14.04 -12.22 -8.62
CA PHE A 133 -14.33 -13.32 -9.53
C PHE A 133 -14.25 -12.90 -10.99
N ASP A 134 -14.63 -11.66 -11.31
CA ASP A 134 -14.50 -11.09 -12.66
C ASP A 134 -13.04 -10.82 -13.01
N MET A 135 -12.27 -10.32 -12.04
CA MET A 135 -10.81 -10.14 -12.18
C MET A 135 -10.12 -11.49 -12.42
N LYS A 136 -10.43 -12.52 -11.63
CA LYS A 136 -9.86 -13.88 -11.82
C LYS A 136 -10.21 -14.50 -13.18
N LYS A 137 -11.34 -14.13 -13.77
CA LYS A 137 -11.75 -14.57 -15.12
C LYS A 137 -11.19 -13.70 -16.24
N ASN A 138 -10.48 -12.62 -15.91
CA ASN A 138 -10.05 -11.56 -16.82
C ASN A 138 -11.22 -11.01 -17.67
N LYS A 139 -12.37 -10.81 -17.01
CA LYS A 139 -13.64 -10.35 -17.62
C LYS A 139 -14.22 -9.20 -16.81
N ILE A 140 -13.39 -8.21 -16.50
CA ILE A 140 -13.83 -7.01 -15.79
C ILE A 140 -14.88 -6.30 -16.66
N VAL A 141 -16.09 -6.10 -16.11
CA VAL A 141 -17.17 -5.39 -16.79
C VAL A 141 -17.45 -4.10 -16.04
N THR A 142 -17.14 -2.95 -16.66
CA THR A 142 -17.52 -1.64 -16.13
C THR A 142 -18.98 -1.37 -16.48
N ARG A 143 -19.86 -1.36 -15.48
CA ARG A 143 -21.31 -1.18 -15.67
C ARG A 143 -21.84 0.17 -15.16
N GLY A 144 -21.04 0.84 -14.33
CA GLY A 144 -21.40 2.10 -13.67
C GLY A 144 -20.51 3.26 -14.07
N ASN A 145 -20.74 4.38 -13.39
CA ASN A 145 -19.97 5.61 -13.56
C ASN A 145 -18.97 5.75 -12.42
N THR A 146 -17.74 6.10 -12.76
CA THR A 146 -16.67 6.41 -11.80
C THR A 146 -16.38 7.91 -11.82
N GLU A 147 -16.38 8.53 -10.65
CA GLU A 147 -16.06 9.94 -10.48
C GLU A 147 -14.93 10.09 -9.46
N THR A 148 -13.93 10.91 -9.79
CA THR A 148 -12.82 11.24 -8.90
C THR A 148 -12.78 12.74 -8.66
N SER A 149 -12.68 13.15 -7.40
CA SER A 149 -12.58 14.55 -7.00
C SER A 149 -11.50 14.75 -5.92
N TRP A 150 -10.87 15.92 -5.95
CA TRP A 150 -9.89 16.36 -4.96
C TRP A 150 -10.38 17.64 -4.29
N GLN A 151 -10.65 17.57 -2.99
CA GLN A 151 -11.09 18.71 -2.18
C GLN A 151 -10.56 18.55 -0.75
N ASN A 152 -10.14 19.64 -0.11
CA ASN A 152 -9.74 19.65 1.31
C ASN A 152 -8.74 18.54 1.69
N ASN A 153 -7.65 18.40 0.92
CA ASN A 153 -6.62 17.36 1.08
C ASN A 153 -7.15 15.91 1.07
N THR A 154 -8.29 15.71 0.41
CA THR A 154 -8.98 14.43 0.33
C THR A 154 -9.27 14.09 -1.12
N LEU A 155 -8.72 12.97 -1.59
CA LEU A 155 -9.01 12.40 -2.90
C LEU A 155 -10.13 11.39 -2.73
N THR A 156 -11.25 11.60 -3.40
CA THR A 156 -12.39 10.69 -3.34
C THR A 156 -12.66 10.13 -4.72
N THR A 157 -12.66 8.81 -4.85
CA THR A 157 -13.15 8.12 -6.04
C THR A 157 -14.39 7.34 -5.67
N LYS A 158 -15.51 7.56 -6.36
CA LYS A 158 -16.78 6.87 -6.16
C LYS A 158 -17.19 6.16 -7.44
N TYR A 159 -17.84 5.03 -7.26
CA TYR A 159 -18.45 4.23 -8.31
C TYR A 159 -19.91 3.96 -7.99
N HIS A 160 -20.76 4.14 -8.99
CA HIS A 160 -22.20 3.95 -8.88
C HIS A 160 -22.73 3.12 -10.03
N SER A 161 -23.41 2.01 -9.72
CA SER A 161 -24.07 1.13 -10.69
C SER A 161 -25.42 0.67 -10.14
N GLY A 162 -26.51 1.31 -10.55
CA GLY A 162 -27.84 1.00 -10.00
C GLY A 162 -27.91 1.34 -8.50
N SER A 163 -28.16 0.36 -7.64
CA SER A 163 -28.13 0.54 -6.18
C SER A 163 -26.75 0.30 -5.54
N PHE A 164 -25.77 -0.15 -6.33
CA PHE A 164 -24.44 -0.49 -5.83
C PHE A 164 -23.56 0.74 -5.77
N LEU A 165 -23.13 1.09 -4.56
CA LEU A 165 -22.24 2.23 -4.31
C LEU A 165 -20.94 1.75 -3.68
N ARG A 166 -19.83 2.02 -4.35
CA ARG A 166 -18.48 1.79 -3.83
C ARG A 166 -17.68 3.08 -3.91
N GLY A 167 -16.70 3.21 -3.04
CA GLY A 167 -15.79 4.34 -3.12
C GLY A 167 -14.56 4.13 -2.28
N ILE A 168 -13.58 4.99 -2.52
CA ILE A 168 -12.38 5.09 -1.72
C ILE A 168 -12.10 6.57 -1.46
N VAL A 169 -11.82 6.87 -0.20
CA VAL A 169 -11.47 8.19 0.29
C VAL A 169 -10.04 8.11 0.79
N THR A 170 -9.14 8.75 0.05
CA THR A 170 -7.72 8.87 0.38
C THR A 170 -7.48 10.21 1.06
N LYS A 171 -7.14 10.19 2.34
CA LYS A 171 -6.93 11.40 3.15
C LYS A 171 -5.52 11.44 3.71
N LEU A 172 -4.90 12.61 3.62
CA LEU A 172 -3.55 12.87 4.08
C LEU A 172 -3.54 13.38 5.52
N PHE A 173 -2.55 12.93 6.30
CA PHE A 173 -2.31 13.33 7.69
C PHE A 173 -0.81 13.53 7.93
N ASP A 174 -0.48 14.37 8.92
CA ASP A 174 0.90 14.66 9.37
C ASP A 174 1.89 14.87 8.21
N SER A 175 1.46 15.58 7.17
CA SER A 175 2.24 15.76 5.96
C SER A 175 3.22 16.93 6.10
N SER A 176 4.50 16.68 5.84
CA SER A 176 5.57 17.68 5.93
C SER A 176 5.52 18.73 4.82
N SER A 177 4.70 18.51 3.77
CA SER A 177 4.45 19.45 2.68
C SER A 177 3.00 19.38 2.23
N GLN A 178 2.48 20.47 1.64
CA GLN A 178 1.14 20.43 1.05
C GLN A 178 1.09 19.50 -0.18
N ALA A 179 -0.02 18.78 -0.30
CA ALA A 179 -0.30 17.97 -1.47
C ALA A 179 -1.19 18.72 -2.46
N SER A 180 -0.99 18.40 -3.73
CA SER A 180 -1.88 18.79 -4.82
C SER A 180 -2.31 17.55 -5.60
N TYR A 181 -3.39 17.66 -6.36
CA TYR A 181 -3.81 16.59 -7.27
C TYR A 181 -3.84 17.12 -8.69
N ALA A 182 -3.04 16.52 -9.57
CA ALA A 182 -2.99 16.89 -10.98
C ALA A 182 -2.67 15.67 -11.84
N ASN A 183 -3.27 15.59 -13.03
CA ASN A 183 -3.01 14.54 -14.01
C ASN A 183 -3.10 13.11 -13.44
N GLY A 184 -4.09 12.87 -12.57
CA GLY A 184 -4.33 11.56 -11.98
C GLY A 184 -3.39 11.17 -10.82
N ARG A 185 -2.61 12.11 -10.28
CA ARG A 185 -1.60 11.85 -9.25
C ARG A 185 -1.73 12.82 -8.08
N LEU A 186 -1.56 12.31 -6.86
CA LEU A 186 -1.23 13.13 -5.69
C LEU A 186 0.24 13.52 -5.79
N MET A 187 0.54 14.79 -5.57
CA MET A 187 1.85 15.38 -5.81
C MET A 187 2.27 16.22 -4.62
N PHE A 188 3.50 15.99 -4.15
CA PHE A 188 4.12 16.72 -3.06
C PHE A 188 5.41 17.35 -3.56
N ASN A 189 5.57 18.66 -3.33
CA ASN A 189 6.85 19.33 -3.54
C ASN A 189 7.66 19.17 -2.25
N VAL A 190 8.71 18.38 -2.31
CA VAL A 190 9.47 17.91 -1.15
C VAL A 190 10.83 18.61 -1.13
N ILE A 191 11.15 19.24 -0.01
CA ILE A 191 12.46 19.85 0.28
C ILE A 191 12.98 19.25 1.57
N ILE A 192 14.17 18.63 1.52
CA ILE A 192 14.77 17.95 2.68
C ILE A 192 16.21 18.43 2.88
N PRO A 193 16.52 19.17 3.96
CA PRO A 193 17.89 19.49 4.31
C PRO A 193 18.74 18.23 4.61
N PRO A 194 20.08 18.34 4.62
CA PRO A 194 20.96 17.22 4.97
C PRO A 194 20.60 16.59 6.32
N SER A 195 20.59 15.26 6.38
CA SER A 195 20.28 14.47 7.59
C SER A 195 18.89 14.73 8.19
N LYS A 196 17.96 15.29 7.40
CA LYS A 196 16.57 15.50 7.81
C LYS A 196 15.63 14.52 7.13
N ILE A 197 14.41 14.50 7.64
CA ILE A 197 13.36 13.57 7.29
C ILE A 197 12.13 14.35 6.82
N TRP A 198 11.53 13.89 5.73
CA TRP A 198 10.20 14.25 5.29
C TRP A 198 9.25 13.08 5.54
N ARG A 199 8.03 13.36 5.98
CA ARG A 199 7.02 12.33 6.26
C ARG A 199 5.62 12.74 5.81
N THR A 200 4.80 11.75 5.51
CA THR A 200 3.34 11.87 5.39
C THR A 200 2.67 10.56 5.75
N CYS A 201 1.46 10.63 6.30
CA CYS A 201 0.58 9.46 6.42
C CYS A 201 -0.58 9.57 5.43
N VAL A 202 -1.04 8.43 4.93
CA VAL A 202 -2.15 8.32 3.99
C VAL A 202 -3.15 7.28 4.51
N ASN A 203 -4.40 7.70 4.72
CA ASN A 203 -5.48 6.79 5.07
C ASN A 203 -6.37 6.56 3.86
N PHE A 204 -6.66 5.29 3.60
CA PHE A 204 -7.57 4.83 2.58
C PHE A 204 -8.82 4.25 3.26
N THR A 205 -9.87 5.05 3.33
CA THR A 205 -11.19 4.65 3.84
C THR A 205 -12.04 4.15 2.68
N VAL A 206 -12.64 2.98 2.83
CA VAL A 206 -13.54 2.43 1.81
C VAL A 206 -14.98 2.78 2.13
N LEU A 207 -15.72 3.18 1.10
CA LEU A 207 -17.16 3.39 1.14
C LEU A 207 -17.83 2.17 0.48
N ALA A 208 -18.68 1.46 1.21
CA ALA A 208 -19.38 0.29 0.68
C ALA A 208 -20.82 0.25 1.18
N ASP A 209 -21.77 0.51 0.27
CA ASP A 209 -23.22 0.43 0.53
C ASP A 209 -23.70 1.20 1.78
N GLY A 210 -23.08 2.36 2.05
CA GLY A 210 -23.39 3.21 3.21
C GLY A 210 -22.45 3.04 4.40
N ASP A 211 -21.63 1.98 4.42
CA ASP A 211 -20.60 1.79 5.44
C ASP A 211 -19.33 2.59 5.10
N GLU A 212 -18.73 3.21 6.12
CA GLU A 212 -17.38 3.78 6.06
C GLU A 212 -16.40 2.84 6.78
N ILE A 213 -15.61 2.10 6.02
CA ILE A 213 -14.62 1.15 6.53
C ILE A 213 -13.26 1.87 6.62
N LYS A 214 -12.96 2.39 7.81
CA LYS A 214 -11.76 3.19 8.09
C LYS A 214 -10.59 2.30 8.50
N PRO A 215 -9.33 2.70 8.24
CA PRO A 215 -8.17 2.04 8.84
C PRO A 215 -8.24 2.18 10.37
N GLN A 216 -7.90 1.10 11.09
CA GLN A 216 -7.81 1.12 12.55
C GLN A 216 -6.44 1.59 13.06
N GLN A 217 -5.38 1.36 12.30
CA GLN A 217 -4.09 1.99 12.55
C GLN A 217 -4.11 3.47 12.16
N THR A 218 -3.47 4.27 13.00
CA THR A 218 -3.11 5.67 12.71
C THR A 218 -1.67 5.88 13.15
N CYS A 219 -1.00 6.93 12.66
CA CYS A 219 0.42 7.20 12.96
C CYS A 219 0.71 7.40 14.47
N THR A 220 -0.31 7.35 15.34
CA THR A 220 -0.24 7.48 16.80
C THR A 220 -0.66 6.22 17.57
N VAL A 221 -1.21 5.19 16.93
CA VAL A 221 -1.80 4.03 17.62
C VAL A 221 -1.44 2.73 16.90
N SER A 222 -0.62 1.90 17.54
CA SER A 222 -0.52 0.48 17.19
C SER A 222 -1.77 -0.24 17.70
N HIS A 223 -2.32 -1.12 16.87
CA HIS A 223 -3.54 -1.84 17.19
C HIS A 223 -3.27 -3.35 17.19
N ASN A 224 -4.07 -4.09 17.95
CA ASN A 224 -4.12 -5.55 17.89
C ASN A 224 -5.49 -5.91 17.30
N THR A 225 -5.53 -6.26 16.02
CA THR A 225 -6.78 -6.53 15.29
C THR A 225 -7.54 -7.69 15.92
N GLU A 226 -8.86 -7.76 15.71
CA GLU A 226 -9.64 -8.92 16.14
C GLU A 226 -9.14 -10.21 15.45
N ALA A 227 -8.80 -10.14 14.16
CA ALA A 227 -8.22 -11.28 13.46
C ALA A 227 -6.83 -11.65 14.03
N GLY A 228 -6.03 -10.66 14.42
CA GLY A 228 -4.75 -10.84 15.11
C GLY A 228 -4.92 -11.58 16.43
N LYS A 229 -5.90 -11.19 17.25
CA LYS A 229 -6.23 -11.90 18.50
C LYS A 229 -6.65 -13.34 18.25
N VAL A 230 -7.53 -13.60 17.28
CA VAL A 230 -7.97 -14.96 16.91
C VAL A 230 -6.79 -15.80 16.41
N ARG A 231 -5.91 -15.21 15.59
CA ARG A 231 -4.70 -15.88 15.09
C ARG A 231 -3.75 -16.22 16.24
N ASP A 232 -3.49 -15.27 17.13
CA ASP A 232 -2.59 -15.46 18.26
C ASP A 232 -3.15 -16.49 19.24
N GLU A 233 -4.46 -16.49 19.48
CA GLU A 233 -5.15 -17.54 20.25
C GLU A 233 -5.00 -18.91 19.58
N PHE A 234 -5.21 -18.99 18.27
CA PHE A 234 -4.99 -20.23 17.52
C PHE A 234 -3.54 -20.70 17.60
N ILE A 235 -2.55 -19.84 17.36
CA ILE A 235 -1.12 -20.20 17.42
C ILE A 235 -0.73 -20.67 18.82
N ASN A 236 -1.25 -20.02 19.87
CA ASN A 236 -0.97 -20.38 21.25
C ASN A 236 -1.60 -21.72 21.66
N ASN A 237 -2.80 -22.01 21.16
CA ASN A 237 -3.56 -23.20 21.52
C ASN A 237 -3.38 -24.37 20.52
N ALA A 238 -2.75 -24.13 19.36
CA ALA A 238 -2.50 -25.14 18.36
C ALA A 238 -1.58 -26.25 18.91
N THR A 239 -1.82 -27.48 18.47
CA THR A 239 -0.98 -28.62 18.81
C THR A 239 0.45 -28.38 18.35
N LYS A 240 1.38 -28.29 19.31
CA LYS A 240 2.80 -28.16 19.03
C LYS A 240 3.39 -29.54 18.79
N LEU A 241 3.93 -29.77 17.60
CA LEU A 241 4.65 -30.98 17.28
C LEU A 241 6.12 -30.79 17.65
N SER A 242 6.69 -31.72 18.40
CA SER A 242 8.14 -31.79 18.61
C SER A 242 8.64 -33.14 18.14
N SER A 243 9.79 -33.15 17.48
CA SER A 243 10.43 -34.36 16.99
C SER A 243 11.91 -34.30 17.29
N SER A 244 12.48 -35.44 17.71
CA SER A 244 13.93 -35.61 17.86
C SER A 244 14.64 -35.79 16.51
N ASN A 245 13.89 -35.92 15.41
CA ASN A 245 14.44 -35.96 14.07
C ASN A 245 14.76 -34.54 13.59
N THR A 246 16.06 -34.25 13.50
CA THR A 246 16.61 -32.94 13.13
C THR A 246 16.25 -32.47 11.72
N GLU A 247 15.83 -33.37 10.82
CA GLU A 247 15.35 -32.99 9.49
C GLU A 247 13.96 -32.35 9.52
N ILE A 248 13.13 -32.71 10.51
CA ILE A 248 11.78 -32.18 10.70
C ILE A 248 11.85 -30.80 11.38
N THR A 249 12.78 -30.61 12.32
CA THR A 249 12.93 -29.37 13.09
C THR A 249 13.45 -28.18 12.27
N ARG A 250 14.10 -28.42 11.12
CA ARG A 250 14.71 -27.35 10.30
C ARG A 250 13.72 -26.48 9.52
N GLN A 251 12.43 -26.87 9.46
CA GLN A 251 11.41 -26.12 8.71
C GLN A 251 10.66 -25.08 9.56
N GLU A 252 10.95 -24.97 10.86
CA GLU A 252 10.22 -24.10 11.80
C GLU A 252 10.94 -22.81 12.21
N ASN A 253 12.11 -22.50 11.64
CA ASN A 253 12.85 -21.24 11.89
C ASN A 253 12.78 -20.28 10.70
#